data_AF-A6H2D9-F1
#
_entry.id   AF-A6H2D9-F1
#
_cell.length_a   1.000
_cell.length_b   1.000
_cell.length_c   1.000
_cell.angle_alpha   90.00
_cell.angle_beta   90.00
_cell.angle_gamma   90.00
#
_symmetry.space_group_name_H-M   'P 1'
#
loop_
_entity.id
_entity.type
_entity.pdbx_description
1 polymer ?
#
loop_
_entity_poly.entity_id
_entity_poly.type
_entity_poly.pdbx_seq_one_letter_code
_entity_poly.pdbx_strand_id
1 'polypeptide(L)'
;MEQLLGQFSLGLFILQIILFVGLILLLKKFAWKPILDAVNEREDGIKNALLSAENARTEMQNLQADNQRILQEARLERDNMLKDAREIKEKMIADSKTEAQAQGIKMIEQAKAAIESEKNAAMAELKSQVSNLSIEIAEKLLKDELSNKDAQTKLVEKMLGDVKLN
;
A
#
# COMPACT_ATOMS: atom_id res chain seq x y z
N MET A 1 40.47 -57.63 76.76
CA MET A 1 39.14 -57.00 76.96
C MET A 1 38.82 -56.81 78.44
N GLU A 2 39.15 -57.76 79.34
CA GLU A 2 38.82 -57.65 80.78
C GLU A 2 39.63 -56.61 81.57
N GLN A 3 40.89 -56.30 81.19
CA GLN A 3 41.70 -55.30 81.89
C GLN A 3 41.20 -53.84 81.72
N LEU A 4 40.36 -53.55 80.73
CA LEU A 4 39.80 -52.21 80.51
C LEU A 4 38.66 -51.88 81.48
N LEU A 5 37.98 -52.90 82.03
CA LEU A 5 36.86 -52.71 82.95
C LEU A 5 37.31 -52.63 84.43
N GLY A 6 38.46 -53.22 84.77
CA GLY A 6 38.94 -53.34 86.16
C GLY A 6 39.59 -52.08 86.78
N GLN A 7 40.06 -51.12 85.97
CA GLN A 7 40.64 -49.84 86.43
C GLN A 7 39.68 -48.65 86.27
N PHE A 8 38.38 -48.92 86.21
CA PHE A 8 37.36 -47.88 86.05
C PHE A 8 37.22 -47.06 87.34
N SER A 9 38.02 -46.00 87.48
CA SER A 9 37.83 -45.04 88.56
C SER A 9 36.62 -44.14 88.24
N LEU A 10 35.57 -44.26 89.05
CA LEU A 10 34.38 -43.42 88.96
C LEU A 10 34.72 -41.92 88.91
N GLY A 11 35.80 -41.50 89.60
CA GLY A 11 36.27 -40.12 89.62
C GLY A 11 36.76 -39.59 88.26
N LEU A 12 37.60 -40.34 87.53
CA LEU A 12 38.06 -39.91 86.20
C LEU A 12 36.90 -39.88 85.21
N PHE A 13 35.96 -40.83 85.31
CA PHE A 13 34.80 -40.87 84.44
C PHE A 13 33.88 -39.64 84.65
N ILE A 14 33.64 -39.24 85.90
CA ILE A 14 32.85 -38.04 86.22
C ILE A 14 33.54 -36.77 85.69
N LEU A 15 34.86 -36.63 85.89
CA LEU A 15 35.61 -35.47 85.38
C LEU A 15 35.60 -35.43 83.85
N GLN A 16 35.77 -36.57 83.18
CA GLN A 16 35.70 -36.68 81.72
C GLN A 16 34.32 -36.28 81.20
N ILE A 17 33.23 -36.68 81.89
CA ILE A 17 31.88 -36.23 81.57
C ILE A 17 31.75 -34.72 81.72
N ILE A 18 32.24 -34.13 82.81
CA ILE A 18 32.19 -32.68 83.01
C ILE A 18 32.95 -31.93 81.90
N LEU A 19 34.15 -32.38 81.55
CA LEU A 19 34.94 -31.80 80.45
C LEU A 19 34.24 -31.98 79.10
N PHE A 20 33.66 -33.15 78.84
CA PHE A 20 32.92 -33.43 77.61
C PHE A 20 31.66 -32.57 77.51
N VAL A 21 30.91 -32.40 78.59
CA VAL A 21 29.76 -31.49 78.66
C VAL A 21 30.21 -30.04 78.47
N GLY A 22 31.32 -29.62 79.09
CA GLY A 22 31.91 -28.30 78.89
C GLY A 22 32.31 -28.04 77.44
N LEU A 23 32.96 -29.01 76.79
CA LEU A 23 33.32 -28.97 75.37
C LEU A 23 32.08 -28.88 74.48
N ILE A 24 31.05 -29.69 74.74
CA ILE A 24 29.79 -29.64 73.99
C ILE A 24 29.12 -28.27 74.13
N LEU A 25 29.09 -27.69 75.35
CA LEU A 25 28.53 -26.35 75.56
C LEU A 25 29.33 -25.26 74.83
N LEU A 26 30.66 -25.39 74.80
CA LEU A 26 31.53 -24.47 74.07
C LEU A 26 31.33 -24.60 72.56
N LEU A 27 31.31 -25.82 72.02
CA LEU A 27 31.01 -26.07 70.60
C LEU A 27 29.61 -25.59 70.22
N LYS A 28 28.60 -25.84 71.07
CA LYS A 28 27.21 -25.36 70.87
C LYS A 28 27.16 -23.83 70.72
N LYS A 29 27.97 -23.10 71.49
CA LYS A 29 28.00 -21.64 71.42
C LYS A 29 28.88 -21.09 70.31
N PHE A 30 30.05 -21.68 70.07
CA PHE A 30 31.09 -21.11 69.19
C PHE A 30 31.14 -21.73 67.79
N ALA A 31 30.86 -23.03 67.63
CA ALA A 31 30.99 -23.71 66.34
C ALA A 31 29.65 -23.80 65.58
N TRP A 32 28.54 -24.03 66.28
CA TRP A 32 27.24 -24.18 65.62
C TRP A 32 26.78 -22.92 64.88
N LYS A 33 27.01 -21.74 65.46
CA LYS A 33 26.62 -20.47 64.85
C LYS A 33 27.34 -20.22 63.51
N PRO A 34 28.68 -20.20 63.41
CA PRO A 34 29.36 -19.95 62.14
C PRO A 34 29.11 -21.06 61.10
N ILE A 35 28.91 -22.31 61.51
CA ILE A 35 28.57 -23.40 60.57
C ILE A 35 27.17 -23.17 59.99
N LEU A 36 26.19 -22.83 60.82
CA LEU A 36 24.83 -22.57 60.36
C LEU A 36 24.79 -21.30 59.48
N ASP A 37 25.50 -20.25 59.87
CA ASP A 37 25.63 -19.03 59.09
C ASP A 37 26.25 -19.32 57.70
N ALA A 38 27.32 -20.13 57.63
CA ALA A 38 27.95 -20.50 56.36
C ALA A 38 27.07 -21.39 55.46
N VAL A 39 26.28 -22.29 56.07
CA VAL A 39 25.31 -23.13 55.33
C VAL A 39 24.18 -22.27 54.78
N ASN A 40 23.63 -21.35 55.59
CA ASN A 40 22.57 -20.44 55.19
C ASN A 40 23.05 -19.47 54.10
N GLU A 41 24.25 -18.89 54.23
CA GLU A 41 24.83 -18.00 53.22
C GLU A 41 25.00 -18.72 51.87
N ARG A 42 25.43 -19.98 51.91
CA ARG A 42 25.52 -20.82 50.70
C ARG A 42 24.16 -21.16 50.13
N GLU A 43 23.17 -21.48 50.96
CA GLU A 43 21.80 -21.77 50.54
C GLU A 43 21.17 -20.54 49.86
N ASP A 44 21.30 -19.36 50.49
CA ASP A 44 20.82 -18.10 49.95
C ASP A 44 21.56 -17.73 48.65
N GLY A 45 22.88 -17.94 48.59
CA GLY A 45 23.67 -17.72 47.38
C GLY A 45 23.21 -18.61 46.21
N ILE A 46 22.99 -19.90 46.46
CA ILE A 46 22.49 -20.85 45.44
C ILE A 46 21.07 -20.48 45.02
N LYS A 47 20.20 -20.17 45.98
CA LYS A 47 18.81 -19.77 45.71
C LYS A 47 18.76 -18.50 44.85
N ASN A 48 19.55 -17.48 45.19
CA ASN A 48 19.62 -16.24 44.43
C ASN A 48 20.21 -16.47 43.02
N ALA A 49 21.23 -17.31 42.88
CA ALA A 49 21.80 -17.66 41.57
C ALA A 49 20.78 -18.42 40.69
N LEU A 50 20.04 -19.38 41.26
CA LEU A 50 19.00 -20.11 40.55
C LEU A 50 17.84 -19.20 40.14
N LEU A 51 17.35 -18.34 41.05
CA LEU A 51 16.31 -17.36 40.74
C LEU A 51 16.75 -16.38 39.66
N SER A 52 18.00 -15.89 39.72
CA SER A 52 18.55 -15.01 38.68
C SER A 52 18.64 -15.72 37.32
N ALA A 53 19.08 -16.98 37.28
CA ALA A 53 19.14 -17.77 36.06
C ALA A 53 17.75 -18.07 35.48
N GLU A 54 16.76 -18.38 36.32
CA GLU A 54 15.38 -18.61 35.91
C GLU A 54 14.73 -17.33 35.37
N ASN A 55 14.94 -16.20 36.04
CA ASN A 55 14.47 -14.89 35.58
C ASN A 55 15.10 -14.52 34.23
N ALA A 56 16.42 -14.68 34.07
CA ALA A 56 17.11 -14.39 32.81
C ALA A 56 16.62 -15.30 31.67
N ARG A 57 16.36 -16.59 31.95
CA ARG A 57 15.80 -17.52 30.96
C ARG A 57 14.39 -17.12 30.55
N THR A 58 13.56 -16.73 31.51
CA THR A 58 12.18 -16.29 31.26
C THR A 58 12.17 -14.99 30.46
N GLU A 59 13.00 -14.02 30.82
CA GLU A 59 13.16 -12.77 30.07
C GLU A 59 13.63 -13.03 28.64
N MET A 60 14.61 -13.92 28.43
CA MET A 60 15.07 -14.31 27.10
C MET A 60 13.97 -14.98 26.27
N GLN A 61 13.15 -15.84 26.89
CA GLN A 61 12.01 -16.47 26.21
C GLN A 61 10.96 -15.44 25.80
N ASN A 62 10.63 -14.50 26.68
CA ASN A 62 9.71 -13.40 26.40
C ASN A 62 10.24 -12.51 25.27
N LEU A 63 11.52 -12.11 25.34
CA LEU A 63 12.16 -11.31 24.29
C LEU A 63 12.16 -12.01 22.93
N GLN A 64 12.40 -13.33 22.89
CA GLN A 64 12.31 -14.10 21.65
C GLN A 64 10.88 -14.17 21.12
N ALA A 65 9.89 -14.39 21.99
CA ALA A 65 8.48 -14.42 21.61
C ALA A 65 8.02 -13.07 21.06
N ASP A 66 8.39 -11.97 21.72
CA ASP A 66 8.10 -10.61 21.27
C ASP A 66 8.80 -10.29 19.96
N ASN A 67 10.07 -10.68 19.79
CA ASN A 67 10.77 -10.49 18.50
C ASN A 67 10.06 -11.24 17.38
N GLN A 68 9.65 -12.48 17.61
CA GLN A 68 8.91 -13.27 16.62
C GLN A 68 7.55 -12.64 16.29
N ARG A 69 6.85 -12.11 17.30
CA ARG A 69 5.58 -11.38 17.13
C ARG A 69 5.79 -10.12 16.29
N ILE A 70 6.76 -9.27 16.64
CA ILE A 70 7.09 -8.04 15.92
C ILE A 70 7.49 -8.34 14.47
N LEU A 71 8.30 -9.38 14.24
CA LEU A 71 8.67 -9.81 12.88
C LEU A 71 7.47 -10.30 12.06
N GLN A 72 6.51 -10.98 12.69
CA GLN A 72 5.27 -11.40 12.03
C GLN A 72 4.38 -10.19 11.71
N GLU A 73 4.18 -9.28 12.67
CA GLU A 73 3.43 -8.03 12.48
C GLU A 73 4.03 -7.17 11.36
N ALA A 74 5.35 -6.98 11.35
CA ALA A 74 6.04 -6.23 10.31
C ALA A 74 5.92 -6.89 8.92
N ARG A 75 5.89 -8.24 8.85
CA ARG A 75 5.65 -8.96 7.59
C ARG A 75 4.21 -8.78 7.11
N LEU A 76 3.23 -8.87 8.01
CA LEU A 76 1.83 -8.66 7.69
C LEU A 76 1.57 -7.23 7.23
N GLU A 77 2.13 -6.23 7.92
CA GLU A 77 2.02 -4.83 7.54
C GLU A 77 2.66 -4.56 6.17
N ARG A 78 3.85 -5.11 5.92
CA ARG A 78 4.50 -5.05 4.61
C ARG A 78 3.64 -5.67 3.52
N ASP A 79 3.07 -6.85 3.76
CA ASP A 79 2.27 -7.56 2.76
C ASP A 79 0.96 -6.82 2.47
N ASN A 80 0.32 -6.22 3.49
CA ASN A 80 -0.82 -5.34 3.33
C ASN A 80 -0.44 -4.08 2.53
N MET A 81 0.67 -3.41 2.86
CA MET A 81 1.14 -2.23 2.13
C MET A 81 1.44 -2.55 0.65
N LEU A 82 2.03 -3.71 0.36
CA LEU A 82 2.28 -4.16 -1.01
C LEU A 82 0.98 -4.48 -1.76
N LYS A 83 -0.02 -5.05 -1.07
CA LYS A 83 -1.34 -5.31 -1.63
C LYS A 83 -2.05 -4.00 -1.97
N ASP A 84 -2.11 -3.06 -1.02
CA ASP A 84 -2.73 -1.75 -1.20
C ASP A 84 -2.05 -0.98 -2.35
N ALA A 85 -0.70 -1.02 -2.43
CA ALA A 85 0.04 -0.40 -3.52
C ALA A 85 -0.30 -1.00 -4.89
N ARG A 86 -0.53 -2.32 -4.97
CA ARG A 86 -0.97 -2.99 -6.20
C ARG A 86 -2.39 -2.59 -6.59
N GLU A 87 -3.32 -2.57 -5.64
CA GLU A 87 -4.70 -2.16 -5.87
C GLU A 87 -4.78 -0.69 -6.33
N ILE A 88 -4.04 0.22 -5.69
CA ILE A 88 -3.95 1.63 -6.10
C ILE A 88 -3.37 1.74 -7.53
N LYS A 89 -2.31 0.99 -7.84
CA LYS A 89 -1.72 0.97 -9.18
C LYS A 89 -2.71 0.48 -10.23
N GLU A 90 -3.39 -0.64 -9.99
CA GLU A 90 -4.38 -1.20 -10.91
C GLU A 90 -5.54 -0.24 -11.15
N LYS A 91 -6.06 0.38 -10.08
CA LYS A 91 -7.08 1.42 -10.16
C LYS A 91 -6.60 2.62 -10.98
N MET A 92 -5.40 3.12 -10.72
CA MET A 92 -4.82 4.25 -11.46
C MET A 92 -4.68 3.95 -12.95
N ILE A 93 -4.27 2.74 -13.32
CA ILE A 93 -4.18 2.30 -14.72
C ILE A 93 -5.57 2.21 -15.35
N ALA A 94 -6.56 1.66 -14.63
CA ALA A 94 -7.93 1.55 -15.11
C ALA A 94 -8.60 2.93 -15.32
N ASP A 95 -8.43 3.83 -14.35
CA ASP A 95 -8.93 5.21 -14.41
C ASP A 95 -8.27 5.96 -15.57
N SER A 96 -6.94 5.87 -15.70
CA SER A 96 -6.17 6.48 -16.80
C SER A 96 -6.61 5.95 -18.17
N LYS A 97 -6.88 4.64 -18.30
CA LYS A 97 -7.37 4.03 -19.55
C LYS A 97 -8.78 4.53 -19.89
N THR A 98 -9.65 4.63 -18.89
CA THR A 98 -11.02 5.11 -19.07
C THR A 98 -11.04 6.59 -19.48
N GLU A 99 -10.22 7.42 -18.83
CA GLU A 99 -10.05 8.83 -19.18
C GLU A 99 -9.47 8.98 -20.59
N ALA A 100 -8.43 8.23 -20.94
CA ALA A 100 -7.85 8.24 -22.28
C ALA A 100 -8.86 7.82 -23.36
N GLN A 101 -9.71 6.82 -23.09
CA GLN A 101 -10.78 6.41 -23.99
C GLN A 101 -11.85 7.51 -24.16
N ALA A 102 -12.27 8.15 -23.06
CA ALA A 102 -13.23 9.24 -23.09
C ALA A 102 -12.70 10.46 -23.86
N GLN A 103 -11.43 10.84 -23.62
CA GLN A 103 -10.75 11.90 -24.35
C GLN A 103 -10.58 11.54 -25.84
N GLY A 104 -10.27 10.28 -26.15
CA GLY A 104 -10.16 9.77 -27.52
C GLY A 104 -11.48 9.83 -28.29
N ILE A 105 -12.60 9.42 -27.66
CA ILE A 105 -13.94 9.53 -28.25
C ILE A 105 -14.28 11.00 -28.52
N LYS A 106 -14.06 11.89 -27.54
CA LYS A 106 -14.30 13.32 -27.68
C LYS A 106 -13.50 13.92 -28.83
N MET A 107 -12.23 13.54 -28.99
CA MET A 107 -11.38 13.99 -30.10
C MET A 107 -11.92 13.53 -31.46
N ILE A 108 -12.38 12.28 -31.56
CA ILE A 108 -12.98 11.74 -32.79
C ILE A 108 -14.29 12.46 -33.12
N GLU A 109 -15.15 12.72 -32.13
CA GLU A 109 -16.40 13.46 -32.32
C GLU A 109 -16.15 14.90 -32.78
N GLN A 110 -15.18 15.60 -32.17
CA GLN A 110 -14.76 16.93 -32.59
C GLN A 110 -14.19 16.93 -34.02
N ALA A 111 -13.38 15.93 -34.38
CA ALA A 111 -12.86 15.78 -35.74
C ALA A 111 -13.98 15.53 -36.75
N LYS A 112 -14.96 14.68 -36.43
CA LYS A 112 -16.14 14.44 -37.29
C LYS A 112 -16.97 15.70 -37.48
N ALA A 113 -17.23 16.45 -36.42
CA ALA A 113 -17.95 17.72 -36.49
C ALA A 113 -17.22 18.76 -37.34
N ALA A 114 -15.89 18.85 -37.22
CA ALA A 114 -15.06 19.72 -38.07
C ALA A 114 -15.14 19.32 -39.55
N ILE A 115 -15.02 18.02 -39.85
CA ILE A 115 -15.14 17.47 -41.22
C ILE A 115 -16.53 17.76 -41.81
N GLU A 116 -17.60 17.60 -41.03
CA GLU A 116 -18.96 17.89 -41.50
C GLU A 116 -19.15 19.37 -41.81
N SER A 117 -18.63 20.26 -40.94
CA SER A 117 -18.63 21.70 -41.17
C SER A 117 -17.85 22.08 -42.44
N GLU A 118 -16.66 21.52 -42.63
CA GLU A 118 -15.81 21.76 -43.80
C GLU A 118 -16.45 21.23 -45.09
N LYS A 119 -17.08 20.05 -45.04
CA LYS A 119 -17.87 19.51 -46.16
C LYS A 119 -19.04 20.42 -46.53
N ASN A 120 -19.77 20.94 -45.54
CA ASN A 120 -20.89 21.85 -45.79
C ASN A 120 -20.42 23.17 -46.40
N ALA A 121 -19.29 23.71 -45.94
CA ALA A 121 -18.67 24.90 -46.51
C ALA A 121 -18.23 24.66 -47.97
N ALA A 122 -17.54 23.54 -48.25
CA ALA A 122 -17.13 23.17 -49.60
C ALA A 122 -18.34 22.94 -50.53
N MET A 123 -19.42 22.33 -50.05
CA MET A 123 -20.66 22.17 -50.82
C MET A 123 -21.33 23.52 -51.13
N ALA A 124 -21.35 24.45 -50.17
CA ALA A 124 -21.89 25.80 -50.38
C ALA A 124 -21.07 26.57 -51.42
N GLU A 125 -19.73 26.46 -51.36
CA GLU A 125 -18.82 27.05 -52.34
C GLU A 125 -19.04 26.44 -53.74
N LEU A 126 -19.11 25.10 -53.85
CA LEU A 126 -19.41 24.42 -55.11
C LEU A 126 -20.76 24.85 -55.68
N LYS A 127 -21.80 24.98 -54.85
CA LYS A 127 -23.12 25.45 -55.30
C LYS A 127 -23.05 26.88 -55.85
N SER A 128 -22.28 27.76 -55.22
CA SER A 128 -22.03 29.11 -55.71
C SER A 128 -21.30 29.11 -57.06
N GLN A 129 -20.22 28.33 -57.18
CA GLN A 129 -19.46 28.19 -58.43
C GLN A 129 -20.31 27.62 -59.57
N VAL A 130 -21.13 26.59 -59.30
CA VAL A 130 -22.05 26.00 -60.28
C VAL A 130 -23.14 26.99 -60.68
N SER A 131 -23.67 27.78 -59.74
CA SER A 131 -24.66 28.82 -60.06
C SER A 131 -24.07 29.88 -60.99
N ASN A 132 -22.86 30.36 -60.70
CA ASN A 132 -22.16 31.33 -61.54
C ASN A 132 -21.88 30.77 -62.94
N LEU A 133 -21.36 29.55 -63.03
CA LEU A 133 -21.10 28.89 -64.32
C LEU A 133 -22.40 28.68 -65.12
N SER A 134 -23.51 28.35 -64.45
CA SER A 134 -24.82 28.19 -65.09
C SER A 134 -25.35 29.51 -65.65
N ILE A 135 -25.16 30.62 -64.93
CA ILE A 135 -25.50 31.98 -65.41
C ILE A 135 -24.62 32.34 -66.61
N GLU A 136 -23.30 32.12 -66.53
CA GLU A 136 -22.39 32.40 -67.65
C GLU A 136 -22.73 31.59 -68.91
N ILE A 137 -23.11 30.33 -68.76
CA ILE A 137 -23.56 29.48 -69.88
C ILE A 137 -24.89 30.01 -70.45
N ALA A 138 -25.85 30.36 -69.59
CA ALA A 138 -27.13 30.92 -70.01
C ALA A 138 -26.96 32.27 -70.73
N GLU A 139 -26.07 33.14 -70.24
CA GLU A 139 -25.71 34.41 -70.88
C GLU A 139 -25.07 34.21 -72.26
N LYS A 140 -24.12 33.27 -72.38
CA LYS A 140 -23.50 32.93 -73.67
C LYS A 140 -24.49 32.35 -74.67
N LEU A 141 -25.34 31.42 -74.24
CA LEU A 141 -26.37 30.82 -75.09
C LEU A 141 -27.41 31.86 -75.53
N LEU A 142 -27.87 32.72 -74.61
CA LEU A 142 -28.80 33.81 -74.92
C LEU A 142 -28.17 34.80 -75.91
N LYS A 143 -26.88 35.12 -75.75
CA LYS A 143 -26.15 36.01 -76.67
C LYS A 143 -26.02 35.40 -78.08
N ASP A 144 -25.78 34.09 -78.17
CA ASP A 144 -25.70 33.37 -79.45
C ASP A 144 -27.06 33.27 -80.13
N GLU A 145 -28.13 32.92 -79.40
CA GLU A 145 -29.50 32.85 -79.92
C GLU A 145 -30.02 34.23 -80.38
N LEU A 146 -29.70 35.29 -79.62
CA LEU A 146 -30.04 36.67 -79.97
C LEU A 146 -29.10 37.30 -81.01
N SER A 147 -28.14 36.56 -81.57
CA SER A 147 -27.33 37.06 -82.69
C SER A 147 -28.15 37.25 -83.98
N ASN A 148 -29.27 36.54 -84.11
CA ASN A 148 -30.22 36.67 -85.21
C ASN A 148 -31.25 37.78 -84.95
N LYS A 149 -31.42 38.69 -85.92
CA LYS A 149 -32.42 39.76 -85.89
C LYS A 149 -33.84 39.24 -85.66
N ASP A 150 -34.22 38.11 -86.27
CA ASP A 150 -35.55 37.51 -86.09
C ASP A 150 -35.78 37.07 -84.63
N ALA A 151 -34.76 36.54 -83.97
CA ALA A 151 -34.83 36.14 -82.56
C ALA A 151 -34.96 37.38 -81.64
N GLN A 152 -34.22 38.45 -81.93
CA GLN A 152 -34.36 39.74 -81.23
C GLN A 152 -35.77 40.33 -81.41
N THR A 153 -36.31 40.32 -82.63
CA THR A 153 -37.67 40.80 -82.91
C THR A 153 -38.72 39.99 -82.16
N LYS A 154 -38.62 38.65 -82.17
CA LYS A 154 -39.51 37.77 -81.38
C LYS A 154 -39.40 38.03 -79.87
N LEU A 155 -38.20 38.27 -79.35
CA LEU A 155 -38.01 38.59 -77.93
C LEU A 155 -38.71 39.92 -77.59
N VAL A 156 -38.54 40.95 -78.41
CA VAL A 156 -39.21 42.25 -78.24
C VAL A 156 -40.73 42.10 -78.31
N GLU A 157 -41.25 41.33 -79.27
CA GLU A 157 -42.69 41.04 -79.37
C GLU A 157 -43.22 40.32 -78.12
N LYS A 158 -42.48 39.33 -77.60
CA LYS A 158 -42.84 38.61 -76.37
C LYS A 158 -42.84 39.55 -75.16
N MET A 159 -41.78 40.36 -74.98
CA MET A 159 -41.71 41.34 -73.89
C MET A 159 -42.82 42.39 -73.98
N LEU A 160 -43.15 42.87 -75.18
CA LEU A 160 -44.28 43.78 -75.41
C LEU A 160 -45.64 43.10 -75.15
N GLY A 161 -45.75 41.79 -75.37
CA GLY A 161 -46.92 40.98 -75.03
C GLY A 161 -47.10 40.83 -73.51
N ASP A 162 -46.02 40.50 -72.79
CA ASP A 162 -46.04 40.34 -71.33
C ASP A 162 -46.30 41.67 -70.59
N VAL A 163 -45.82 42.80 -71.11
CA VAL A 163 -46.07 44.14 -70.54
C VAL A 163 -47.50 44.63 -70.78
N LYS A 164 -48.22 44.09 -71.78
CA LYS A 164 -49.60 44.51 -72.10
C LYS A 164 -50.69 43.71 -71.38
N LEU A 165 -50.32 42.79 -70.48
CA LEU A 165 -51.24 41.89 -69.78
C LEU A 165 -51.26 42.05 -68.24
N ASN A 166 -50.67 43.14 -67.72
CA ASN A 166 -50.86 43.66 -66.35
C ASN A 166 -51.16 45.16 -66.40
#